data_AF-A0A059CM89-F1
#
_entry.id   AF-A0A059CM89-F1
#
_cell.length_a   1.000
_cell.length_b   1.000
_cell.length_c   1.000
_cell.angle_alpha   90.00
_cell.angle_beta   90.00
_cell.angle_gamma   90.00
#
_symmetry.space_group_name_H-M   'P 1'
#
loop_
_entity.id
_entity.type
_entity.pdbx_description
1 polymer ?
#
loop_
_entity_poly.entity_id
_entity_poly.type
_entity_poly.pdbx_seq_one_letter_code
_entity_poly.pdbx_strand_id
1 'polypeptide(L)'
;MSKKRGLSLEEKREKMLQIFYESQDFFLVYFWSLPSCAGNQLRNVYRKLESDVQSSERRLVELADQCNALKKGREESDEREEALSNLKKVEEKYNELKDEMAEYADNDPAAFEAMRDAISVAHAAANRWTDNIFTLRQWCSNNFPEAKEQLEHMYQEVGITDDLDYLEMPTGGN
;
A
#
# COMPACT_ATOMS: atom_id res chain seq x y z
N MET A 1 7.27 50.69 46.09
CA MET A 1 6.78 51.79 45.23
C MET A 1 6.38 51.19 43.88
N SER A 2 5.08 51.02 43.63
CA SER A 2 4.57 50.32 42.44
C SER A 2 4.63 51.21 41.20
N LYS A 3 5.26 50.77 40.11
CA LYS A 3 5.32 51.51 38.84
C LYS A 3 3.89 51.61 38.27
N LYS A 4 3.36 52.83 38.12
CA LYS A 4 2.07 53.09 37.45
C LYS A 4 2.09 52.42 36.06
N ARG A 5 1.19 51.46 35.83
CA ARG A 5 0.98 50.83 34.53
C ARG A 5 0.09 51.75 33.69
N GLY A 6 0.69 52.38 32.68
CA GLY A 6 -0.01 53.15 31.67
C GLY A 6 -0.07 54.66 31.95
N LEU A 7 -0.20 55.41 30.86
CA LEU A 7 -0.35 56.86 30.85
C LEU A 7 -1.78 57.24 31.23
N SER A 8 -1.92 58.32 31.99
CA SER A 8 -3.18 59.04 32.20
C SER A 8 -3.74 59.59 30.88
N LEU A 9 -5.01 59.99 30.88
CA LEU A 9 -5.65 60.55 29.69
C LEU A 9 -4.95 61.81 29.20
N GLU A 10 -4.49 62.65 30.13
CA GLU A 10 -3.75 63.88 29.79
C GLU A 10 -2.38 63.55 29.18
N GLU A 11 -1.64 62.61 29.77
CA GLU A 11 -0.35 62.17 29.22
C GLU A 11 -0.49 61.50 27.84
N LYS A 12 -1.61 60.81 27.57
CA LYS A 12 -1.93 60.28 26.23
C LYS A 12 -2.20 61.41 25.24
N ARG A 13 -2.91 62.45 25.66
CA ARG A 13 -3.23 63.63 24.84
C ARG A 13 -1.97 64.41 24.48
N GLU A 14 -1.10 64.66 25.45
CA GLU A 14 0.19 65.33 25.22
C GLU A 14 1.07 64.53 24.27
N LYS A 15 1.22 63.21 24.49
CA LYS A 15 2.01 62.37 23.59
C LYS A 15 1.41 62.27 22.18
N MET A 16 0.08 62.23 22.06
CA MET A 16 -0.58 62.24 20.75
C MET A 16 -0.29 63.56 20.03
N LEU A 17 -0.43 64.70 20.70
CA LEU A 17 -0.06 66.01 20.15
C LEU A 17 1.42 66.08 19.75
N GLN A 18 2.31 65.54 20.58
CA GLN A 18 3.75 65.52 20.30
C GLN A 18 4.07 64.71 19.05
N ILE A 19 3.48 63.52 18.88
CA ILE A 19 3.61 62.70 17.67
C ILE A 19 3.13 63.48 16.44
N PHE A 20 2.01 64.22 16.55
CA PHE A 20 1.49 65.06 15.46
C PHE A 20 2.43 66.19 15.04
N TYR A 21 3.13 66.83 15.99
CA TYR A 21 4.06 67.92 15.69
C TYR A 21 5.42 67.41 15.19
N GLU A 22 5.86 66.27 15.68
CA GLU A 22 7.19 65.72 15.40
C GLU A 22 7.24 64.99 14.06
N SER A 23 6.16 64.32 13.64
CA SER A 23 6.15 63.59 12.37
C SER A 23 6.16 64.48 11.13
N GLN A 24 5.77 65.77 11.22
CA GLN A 24 5.60 66.76 10.12
C GLN A 24 4.79 66.29 8.89
N ASP A 25 4.38 65.03 8.85
CA ASP A 25 3.53 64.44 7.85
C ASP A 25 2.08 64.83 8.12
N PHE A 26 1.54 65.70 7.26
CA PHE A 26 0.14 66.11 7.32
C PHE A 26 -0.76 64.99 6.78
N PHE A 27 -0.98 63.94 7.57
CA PHE A 27 -2.08 63.03 7.34
C PHE A 27 -3.34 63.58 8.01
N LEU A 28 -4.33 63.97 7.20
CA LEU A 28 -5.70 64.26 7.65
C LEU A 28 -6.34 62.97 8.18
N VAL A 29 -5.98 62.58 9.40
CA VAL A 29 -6.68 61.52 10.12
C VAL A 29 -7.91 62.15 10.74
N TYR A 30 -9.06 61.98 10.09
CA TYR A 30 -10.34 62.43 10.59
C TYR A 30 -10.80 61.55 11.75
N PHE A 31 -10.89 62.12 12.95
CA PHE A 31 -11.46 61.46 14.13
C PHE A 31 -12.90 61.94 14.36
N TRP A 32 -13.86 61.01 14.38
CA TRP A 32 -15.24 61.30 14.75
C TRP A 32 -15.76 60.26 15.74
N SER A 33 -16.55 60.70 16.72
CA SER A 33 -17.30 59.82 17.61
C SER A 33 -18.75 60.28 17.63
N LEU A 34 -19.65 59.47 17.07
CA LEU A 34 -21.09 59.73 17.14
C LEU A 34 -21.69 58.93 18.31
N PRO A 35 -22.60 59.51 19.11
CA PRO A 35 -23.32 58.78 20.16
C PRO A 35 -24.03 57.51 19.63
N SER A 36 -24.42 57.52 18.35
CA SER A 36 -25.06 56.40 17.67
C SER A 36 -24.12 55.26 17.27
N CYS A 37 -22.79 55.46 17.31
CA CYS A 37 -21.81 54.49 16.80
C CYS A 37 -21.86 53.17 17.58
N ALA A 38 -21.83 53.22 18.92
CA ALA A 38 -21.95 52.04 19.77
C ALA A 38 -23.30 51.34 19.59
N GLY A 39 -24.40 52.10 19.48
CA GLY A 39 -25.74 51.55 19.27
C GLY A 39 -25.90 50.87 17.91
N ASN A 40 -25.32 51.46 16.84
CA ASN A 40 -25.31 50.86 15.50
C ASN A 40 -24.47 49.58 15.46
N GLN A 41 -23.29 49.58 16.09
CA GLN A 41 -22.46 48.38 16.20
C GLN A 41 -23.22 47.24 16.90
N LEU A 42 -23.86 47.53 18.03
CA LEU A 42 -24.65 46.53 18.75
C LEU A 42 -25.81 45.99 17.91
N ARG A 43 -26.56 46.86 17.20
CA ARG A 43 -27.63 46.43 16.30
C ARG A 43 -27.15 45.55 15.16
N ASN A 44 -25.99 45.87 14.57
CA ASN A 44 -25.41 45.06 13.50
C ASN A 44 -24.98 43.68 14.01
N VAL A 45 -24.35 43.64 15.19
CA VAL A 45 -23.98 42.37 15.84
C VAL A 45 -25.22 41.54 16.16
N TYR A 46 -26.26 42.16 16.73
CA TYR A 46 -27.52 41.49 17.03
C TYR A 46 -28.16 40.90 15.78
N ARG A 47 -28.29 41.69 14.71
CA ARG A 47 -28.86 41.22 13.44
C ARG A 47 -28.06 40.06 12.84
N LYS A 48 -26.73 40.12 12.95
CA LYS A 48 -25.85 39.04 12.48
C LYS A 48 -26.06 37.77 13.30
N LEU A 49 -26.05 37.86 14.63
CA LEU A 49 -26.30 36.73 15.52
C LEU A 49 -27.69 36.11 15.27
N GLU A 50 -28.71 36.93 15.08
CA GLU A 50 -30.06 36.47 14.75
C GLU A 50 -30.10 35.71 13.41
N SER A 51 -29.44 36.23 12.38
CA SER A 51 -29.28 35.53 11.10
C SER A 51 -28.51 34.22 11.25
N ASP A 52 -27.44 34.21 12.05
CA ASP A 52 -26.60 33.04 12.28
C ASP A 52 -27.38 31.95 13.03
N VAL A 53 -28.18 32.32 14.04
CA VAL A 53 -29.09 31.41 14.75
C VAL A 53 -30.10 30.80 13.78
N GLN A 54 -30.80 31.62 12.99
CA GLN A 54 -31.78 31.11 12.01
C GLN A 54 -31.13 30.20 10.95
N SER A 55 -29.89 30.47 10.55
CA SER A 55 -29.17 29.59 9.63
C SER A 55 -28.78 28.26 10.27
N SER A 56 -28.38 28.28 11.54
CA SER A 56 -27.98 27.09 12.30
C SER A 56 -29.17 26.20 12.63
N GLU A 57 -30.30 26.80 12.99
CA GLU A 57 -31.57 26.09 13.22
C GLU A 57 -32.05 25.39 11.95
N ARG A 58 -32.03 26.09 10.80
CA ARG A 58 -32.35 25.46 9.50
C ARG A 58 -31.44 24.29 9.20
N ARG A 59 -30.13 24.47 9.38
CA ARG A 59 -29.15 23.41 9.14
C ARG A 59 -29.33 22.21 10.08
N LEU A 60 -29.72 22.46 11.34
CA LEU A 60 -30.03 21.40 12.30
C LEU A 60 -31.20 20.55 11.81
N VAL A 61 -32.30 21.19 11.39
CA VAL A 61 -33.47 20.49 10.84
C VAL A 61 -33.09 19.69 9.60
N GLU A 62 -32.38 20.29 8.65
CA GLU A 62 -31.90 19.60 7.44
C GLU A 62 -31.03 18.38 7.76
N LEU A 63 -30.09 18.51 8.72
CA LEU A 63 -29.24 17.40 9.14
C LEU A 63 -30.03 16.31 9.86
N ALA A 64 -31.02 16.68 10.69
CA ALA A 64 -31.89 15.73 11.36
C ALA A 64 -32.72 14.92 10.36
N ASP A 65 -33.27 15.58 9.34
CA ASP A 65 -34.01 14.93 8.26
C ASP A 65 -33.11 13.99 7.45
N GLN A 66 -31.88 14.41 7.14
CA GLN A 66 -30.88 13.56 6.48
C GLN A 66 -30.52 12.32 7.32
N CYS A 67 -30.29 12.49 8.62
CA CYS A 67 -30.04 11.37 9.54
C CYS A 67 -31.22 10.39 9.55
N ASN A 68 -32.45 10.88 9.64
CA ASN A 68 -33.65 10.04 9.61
C ASN A 68 -33.81 9.30 8.28
N ALA A 69 -33.55 9.98 7.16
CA ALA A 69 -33.60 9.37 5.84
C ALA A 69 -32.55 8.27 5.67
N LEU A 70 -31.31 8.48 6.14
CA LEU A 70 -30.22 7.50 6.09
C LEU A 70 -30.43 6.32 7.05
N LYS A 71 -31.13 6.54 8.17
CA LYS A 71 -31.41 5.49 9.16
C LYS A 71 -32.38 4.44 8.61
N LYS A 72 -33.29 4.83 7.71
CA LYS A 72 -34.25 3.91 7.09
C LYS A 72 -33.50 2.80 6.33
N GLY A 73 -33.71 1.54 6.74
CA GLY A 73 -32.99 0.38 6.17
C GLY A 73 -31.55 0.21 6.65
N ARG A 74 -31.07 1.06 7.57
CA ARG A 74 -29.81 0.90 8.34
C ARG A 74 -30.09 0.89 9.83
N GLU A 75 -31.28 0.43 10.19
CA GLU A 75 -31.71 0.31 11.57
C GLU A 75 -30.72 -0.56 12.34
N GLU A 76 -30.43 -0.17 13.58
CA GLU A 76 -29.63 -0.98 14.48
C GLU A 76 -30.48 -2.20 14.87
N SER A 77 -30.04 -3.36 14.42
CA SER A 77 -30.62 -4.66 14.73
C SER A 77 -29.50 -5.67 14.91
N ASP A 78 -29.78 -6.70 15.71
CA ASP A 78 -28.83 -7.80 15.94
C ASP A 78 -28.45 -8.49 14.61
N GLU A 79 -29.41 -8.64 13.70
CA GLU A 79 -29.19 -9.17 12.34
C GLU A 79 -28.17 -8.33 11.54
N ARG A 80 -28.24 -7.00 11.65
CA ARG A 80 -27.31 -6.10 10.96
C ARG A 80 -25.91 -6.19 11.55
N GLU A 81 -25.80 -6.24 12.88
CA GLU A 81 -24.52 -6.40 13.56
C GLU A 81 -23.86 -7.74 13.20
N GLU A 82 -24.65 -8.82 13.19
CA GLU A 82 -24.17 -10.14 12.76
C GLU A 82 -23.76 -10.15 11.28
N ALA A 83 -24.55 -9.55 10.38
CA ALA A 83 -24.21 -9.46 8.97
C ALA A 83 -22.92 -8.66 8.72
N LEU A 84 -22.70 -7.55 9.44
CA LEU A 84 -21.46 -6.77 9.36
C LEU A 84 -20.26 -7.54 9.91
N SER A 85 -20.44 -8.28 11.01
CA SER A 85 -19.43 -9.18 11.57
C SER A 85 -19.04 -10.29 10.58
N ASN A 86 -20.04 -10.90 9.93
CA ASN A 86 -19.82 -11.94 8.92
C ASN A 86 -19.15 -11.38 7.66
N LEU A 87 -19.57 -10.21 7.18
CA LEU A 87 -18.93 -9.52 6.05
C LEU A 87 -17.43 -9.31 6.34
N LYS A 88 -17.10 -8.78 7.52
CA LYS A 88 -15.70 -8.56 7.93
C LYS A 88 -14.90 -9.86 7.93
N LYS A 89 -15.44 -10.94 8.51
CA LYS A 89 -14.78 -12.26 8.51
C LYS A 89 -14.56 -12.81 7.10
N VAL A 90 -15.51 -12.60 6.20
CA VAL A 90 -15.39 -13.05 4.80
C VAL A 90 -14.36 -12.22 4.05
N GLU A 91 -14.31 -10.90 4.27
CA GLU A 91 -13.31 -10.01 3.68
C GLU A 91 -11.89 -10.36 4.15
N GLU A 92 -11.71 -10.64 5.45
CA GLU A 92 -10.43 -11.09 6.01
C GLU A 92 -9.97 -12.38 5.32
N LYS A 93 -10.84 -13.41 5.28
CA LYS A 93 -10.53 -14.66 4.59
C LYS A 93 -10.25 -14.47 3.10
N TYR A 94 -11.02 -13.63 2.42
CA TYR A 94 -10.79 -13.37 1.00
C TYR A 94 -9.39 -12.79 0.76
N ASN A 95 -8.95 -11.85 1.60
CA ASN A 95 -7.61 -11.27 1.49
C ASN A 95 -6.53 -12.31 1.79
N GLU A 96 -6.70 -13.14 2.83
CA GLU A 96 -5.78 -14.24 3.15
C GLU A 96 -5.63 -15.22 1.98
N LEU A 97 -6.74 -15.73 1.43
CA LEU A 97 -6.71 -16.66 0.29
C LEU A 97 -6.12 -16.00 -0.96
N LYS A 98 -6.36 -14.70 -1.16
CA LYS A 98 -5.81 -13.97 -2.30
C LYS A 98 -4.30 -13.84 -2.19
N ASP A 99 -3.79 -13.55 -1.00
CA ASP A 99 -2.35 -13.46 -0.73
C ASP A 99 -1.69 -14.84 -0.88
N GLU A 100 -2.33 -15.90 -0.36
CA GLU A 100 -1.88 -17.28 -0.55
C GLU A 100 -1.85 -17.66 -2.04
N MET A 101 -2.89 -17.33 -2.81
CA MET A 101 -2.92 -17.61 -4.25
C MET A 101 -1.81 -16.90 -5.02
N ALA A 102 -1.37 -15.73 -4.55
CA ALA A 102 -0.24 -15.01 -5.15
C ALA A 102 1.09 -15.75 -4.96
N GLU A 103 1.27 -16.49 -3.86
CA GLU A 103 2.47 -17.33 -3.65
C GLU A 103 2.57 -18.46 -4.68
N TYR A 104 1.42 -18.96 -5.15
CA TYR A 104 1.36 -20.02 -6.15
C TYR A 104 1.24 -19.50 -7.59
N ALA A 105 1.38 -18.20 -7.83
CA ALA A 105 1.21 -17.61 -9.16
C ALA A 105 2.18 -18.20 -10.21
N ASP A 106 3.37 -18.61 -9.79
CA ASP A 106 4.40 -19.19 -10.67
C ASP A 106 4.27 -20.71 -10.84
N ASN A 107 3.38 -21.36 -10.08
CA ASN A 107 3.18 -22.81 -10.09
C ASN A 107 2.13 -23.23 -11.14
N ASP A 108 2.41 -22.95 -12.42
CA ASP A 108 1.55 -23.36 -13.54
C ASP A 108 1.57 -24.90 -13.71
N PRO A 109 0.43 -25.59 -13.55
CA PRO A 109 0.34 -27.04 -13.76
C PRO A 109 0.81 -27.48 -15.15
N ALA A 110 0.56 -26.67 -16.19
CA ALA A 110 0.98 -26.99 -17.54
C ALA A 110 2.51 -26.93 -17.69
N ALA A 111 3.17 -25.99 -17.00
CA ALA A 111 4.63 -25.90 -16.97
C ALA A 111 5.26 -27.11 -16.25
N PHE A 112 4.66 -27.55 -15.13
CA PHE A 112 5.09 -28.77 -14.42
C PHE A 112 4.95 -30.03 -15.27
N GLU A 113 3.83 -30.18 -15.98
CA GLU A 113 3.59 -31.32 -16.86
C GLU A 113 4.60 -31.33 -18.02
N ALA A 114 4.82 -30.18 -18.67
CA ALA A 114 5.82 -30.04 -19.73
C ALA A 114 7.24 -30.38 -19.24
N MET A 115 7.59 -29.98 -18.00
CA MET A 115 8.87 -30.33 -17.39
C MET A 115 9.00 -31.84 -17.16
N ARG A 116 7.94 -32.52 -16.71
CA ARG A 116 7.95 -33.99 -16.53
C ARG A 116 8.14 -34.73 -17.85
N ASP A 117 7.46 -34.29 -18.90
CA ASP A 117 7.61 -34.88 -20.23
C ASP A 117 9.03 -34.68 -20.78
N ALA A 118 9.58 -33.47 -20.61
CA ALA A 118 10.96 -33.17 -20.99
C ALA A 118 11.97 -34.04 -20.25
N ILE A 119 11.78 -34.27 -18.94
CA ILE A 119 12.61 -35.17 -18.13
C ILE A 119 12.54 -36.60 -18.67
N SER A 120 11.35 -37.10 -19.00
CA SER A 120 11.18 -38.43 -19.57
C SER A 120 11.94 -38.60 -20.89
N VAL A 121 11.86 -37.62 -21.79
CA VAL A 121 12.60 -37.61 -23.06
C VAL A 121 14.11 -37.54 -22.83
N ALA A 122 14.57 -36.66 -21.94
CA ALA A 122 15.99 -36.50 -21.63
C ALA A 122 16.59 -37.77 -21.00
N HIS A 123 15.84 -38.42 -20.10
CA HIS A 123 16.23 -39.67 -19.46
C HIS A 123 16.39 -40.80 -20.48
N ALA A 124 15.39 -40.99 -21.35
CA ALA A 124 15.47 -41.99 -22.41
C ALA A 124 16.63 -41.71 -23.38
N ALA A 125 16.89 -40.44 -23.70
CA ALA A 125 18.01 -40.05 -24.54
C ALA A 125 19.37 -40.32 -23.86
N ALA A 126 19.51 -40.00 -22.58
CA ALA A 126 20.72 -40.26 -21.80
C ALA A 126 21.05 -41.76 -21.78
N ASN A 127 20.07 -42.61 -21.43
CA ASN A 127 20.25 -44.06 -21.40
C ASN A 127 20.57 -44.65 -22.79
N ARG A 128 20.00 -44.09 -23.86
CA ARG A 128 20.36 -44.46 -25.24
C ARG A 128 21.80 -44.10 -25.59
N TRP A 129 22.32 -42.97 -25.09
CA TRP A 129 23.73 -42.65 -25.26
C TRP A 129 24.64 -43.54 -24.42
N THR A 130 24.21 -43.93 -23.21
CA THR A 130 24.89 -44.95 -22.40
C THR A 130 25.01 -46.28 -23.15
N ASP A 131 23.91 -46.75 -23.77
CA ASP A 131 23.92 -47.95 -24.65
C ASP A 131 24.96 -47.83 -25.77
N ASN A 132 24.98 -46.68 -26.45
CA ASN A 132 25.90 -46.44 -27.56
C ASN A 132 27.36 -46.47 -27.09
N ILE A 133 27.66 -45.86 -25.93
CA ILE A 133 29.00 -45.82 -25.34
C ILE A 133 29.47 -47.24 -25.00
N PHE A 134 28.63 -48.04 -24.33
CA PHE A 134 28.95 -49.43 -23.98
C PHE A 134 29.11 -50.30 -25.22
N THR A 135 28.25 -50.13 -26.22
CA THR A 135 28.34 -50.85 -27.50
C THR A 135 29.66 -50.54 -28.21
N LEU A 136 30.08 -49.27 -28.25
CA LEU A 136 31.36 -48.86 -28.83
C LEU A 136 32.54 -49.43 -28.04
N ARG A 137 32.51 -49.35 -26.69
CA ARG A 137 33.55 -49.92 -25.81
C ARG A 137 33.73 -51.42 -26.08
N GLN A 138 32.63 -52.16 -26.19
CA GLN A 138 32.63 -53.60 -26.47
C GLN A 138 33.12 -53.90 -27.89
N TRP A 139 32.61 -53.20 -28.91
CA TRP A 139 32.99 -53.44 -30.30
C TRP A 139 34.47 -53.13 -30.55
N CYS A 140 34.99 -52.00 -30.04
CA CYS A 140 36.41 -51.67 -30.13
C CYS A 140 37.28 -52.71 -29.43
N SER A 141 36.89 -53.16 -28.24
CA SER A 141 37.64 -54.21 -27.50
C SER A 141 37.70 -55.54 -28.25
N ASN A 142 36.63 -55.90 -28.98
CA ASN A 142 36.56 -57.17 -29.71
C ASN A 142 37.29 -57.13 -31.07
N ASN A 143 37.23 -56.00 -31.79
CA ASN A 143 37.78 -55.90 -33.14
C ASN A 143 39.20 -55.30 -33.18
N PHE A 144 39.56 -54.48 -32.18
CA PHE A 144 40.85 -53.79 -32.10
C PHE A 144 41.47 -53.92 -30.70
N PRO A 145 41.95 -55.11 -30.29
CA PRO A 145 42.49 -55.33 -28.95
C PRO A 145 43.64 -54.36 -28.59
N GLU A 146 44.44 -53.98 -29.57
CA GLU A 146 45.57 -53.06 -29.44
C GLU A 146 45.14 -51.61 -29.12
N ALA A 147 43.91 -51.23 -29.48
CA ALA A 147 43.37 -49.88 -29.24
C ALA A 147 42.58 -49.76 -27.93
N LYS A 148 42.39 -50.88 -27.21
CA LYS A 148 41.56 -50.94 -26.00
C LYS A 148 42.04 -50.00 -24.90
N GLU A 149 43.34 -50.01 -24.59
CA GLU A 149 43.92 -49.15 -23.54
C GLU A 149 43.86 -47.66 -23.92
N GLN A 150 44.04 -47.34 -25.20
CA GLN A 150 43.96 -45.96 -25.70
C GLN A 150 42.53 -45.41 -25.60
N LEU A 151 41.53 -46.23 -25.92
CA LEU A 151 40.12 -45.86 -25.79
C LEU A 151 39.73 -45.63 -24.33
N GLU A 152 40.20 -46.51 -23.43
CA GLU A 152 39.93 -46.42 -22.00
C GLU A 152 40.54 -45.15 -21.38
N HIS A 153 41.79 -44.84 -21.74
CA HIS A 153 42.45 -43.61 -21.33
C HIS A 153 41.69 -42.37 -21.81
N MET A 154 41.28 -42.35 -23.08
CA MET A 154 40.50 -41.25 -23.65
C MET A 154 39.17 -41.07 -22.91
N TYR A 155 38.45 -42.16 -22.60
CA TYR A 155 37.21 -42.11 -21.83
C TYR A 155 37.43 -41.51 -20.43
N GLN A 156 38.48 -41.94 -19.72
CA GLN A 156 38.83 -41.35 -18.42
C GLN A 156 39.17 -39.86 -18.52
N GLU A 157 39.91 -39.43 -19.55
CA GLU A 157 40.25 -38.02 -19.77
C GLU A 157 39.02 -37.13 -20.01
N VAL A 158 38.00 -37.65 -20.70
CA VAL A 158 36.74 -36.92 -20.95
C VAL A 158 35.71 -37.11 -19.84
N GLY A 159 36.06 -37.81 -18.76
CA GLY A 159 35.21 -38.01 -17.59
C GLY A 159 34.19 -39.15 -17.69
N ILE A 160 34.37 -40.08 -18.64
CA ILE A 160 33.65 -41.36 -18.69
C ILE A 160 34.43 -42.35 -17.83
N THR A 161 33.99 -42.50 -16.58
CA THR A 161 34.60 -43.34 -15.56
C THR A 161 33.83 -44.67 -15.39
N ASP A 162 34.39 -45.63 -14.66
CA ASP A 162 33.80 -46.97 -14.49
C ASP A 162 32.49 -47.00 -13.69
N ASP A 163 32.11 -45.89 -13.07
CA ASP A 163 30.82 -45.66 -12.40
C ASP A 163 29.72 -45.16 -13.34
N LEU A 164 30.02 -44.93 -14.64
CA LEU A 164 28.98 -44.65 -15.63
C LEU A 164 28.02 -45.85 -15.71
N ASP A 165 26.76 -45.61 -15.40
CA ASP A 165 25.68 -46.59 -15.51
C ASP A 165 24.41 -45.90 -16.04
N TYR A 166 23.35 -46.69 -16.27
CA TYR A 166 22.04 -46.16 -16.61
C TYR A 166 21.50 -45.27 -15.51
N LEU A 167 20.88 -44.15 -15.92
CA LEU A 167 20.12 -43.33 -15.00
C LEU A 167 18.85 -44.10 -14.61
N GLU A 168 18.59 -44.22 -13.32
CA GLU A 168 17.32 -44.71 -12.82
C GLU A 168 16.33 -43.55 -12.70
N MET A 169 15.08 -43.77 -13.13
CA MET A 169 14.02 -42.83 -12.80
C MET A 169 13.73 -42.95 -11.30
N PRO A 170 13.60 -41.84 -10.56
CA PRO A 170 13.19 -41.91 -9.17
C PRO A 170 11.84 -42.65 -9.10
N THR A 171 11.84 -43.84 -8.51
CA THR A 171 10.61 -44.56 -8.20
C THR A 171 9.83 -43.67 -7.25
N GLY A 172 8.68 -43.15 -7.69
CA GLY A 172 7.88 -42.18 -6.94
C GLY A 172 7.72 -42.61 -5.49
N GLY A 173 8.49 -42.00 -4.60
CA GLY A 173 8.24 -42.05 -3.17
C GLY A 173 7.05 -41.15 -2.91
N ASN A 174 6.01 -41.72 -2.31
CA ASN A 174 4.94 -40.96 -1.68
C ASN A 174 5.49 -39.90 -0.72
#